data_AF-G7WF36-F1
#
_entry.id   AF-G7WF36-F1
#
_cell.length_a   1.000
_cell.length_b   1.000
_cell.length_c   1.000
_cell.angle_alpha   90.00
_cell.angle_beta   90.00
_cell.angle_gamma   90.00
#
_symmetry.space_group_name_H-M   'P 1'
#
loop_
_entity.id
_entity.type
_entity.pdbx_description
1 polymer ?
#
loop_
_entity_poly.entity_id
_entity_poly.type
_entity_poly.pdbx_seq_one_letter_code
_entity_poly.pdbx_strand_id
1 'polypeptide(L)' 'MRKWEDLTRDEKEIINTMKNQGISPDDLIQRMRNSGRMDERSLEGLKKALDDIKQFLVH' A
#
# COMPACT_ATOMS: atom_id res chain seq x y z
N MET A 1 16.54 -3.98 -7.74
CA MET A 1 15.74 -3.14 -6.82
C MET A 1 15.12 -2.04 -7.65
N ARG A 2 13.80 -1.83 -7.54
CA ARG A 2 13.13 -0.67 -8.15
C ARG A 2 13.61 0.61 -7.46
N LYS A 3 13.74 1.72 -8.19
CA LYS A 3 13.97 3.02 -7.58
C LYS A 3 12.64 3.75 -7.38
N TRP A 4 12.65 4.75 -6.50
CA TRP A 4 11.49 5.62 -6.29
C TRP A 4 10.98 6.25 -7.60
N GLU A 5 11.90 6.61 -8.49
CA GLU A 5 11.59 7.22 -9.78
C GLU A 5 10.77 6.30 -10.69
N ASP A 6 11.01 4.99 -10.61
CA ASP A 6 10.35 3.93 -11.40
C ASP A 6 8.92 3.61 -10.92
N LEU A 7 8.50 4.16 -9.77
CA LEU A 7 7.15 3.96 -9.26
C LEU A 7 6.14 4.79 -10.07
N THR A 8 4.99 4.18 -10.31
CA THR A 8 3.82 4.84 -10.87
C THR A 8 3.32 5.94 -9.93
N ARG A 9 2.49 6.82 -10.48
CA ARG A 9 1.87 7.89 -9.68
C ARG A 9 1.03 7.32 -8.54
N ASP A 10 0.21 6.30 -8.81
CA ASP A 10 -0.62 5.64 -7.80
C ASP A 10 0.20 5.03 -6.67
N GLU A 11 1.30 4.33 -7.00
CA GLU A 11 2.22 3.77 -5.99
C GLU A 11 2.79 4.88 -5.09
N LYS A 12 3.25 5.99 -5.68
CA LYS A 12 3.76 7.15 -4.93
C LYS A 12 2.69 7.79 -4.05
N GLU A 13 1.47 7.93 -4.55
CA GLU A 13 0.34 8.50 -3.80
C GLU A 13 -0.06 7.60 -2.62
N ILE A 14 -0.09 6.28 -2.80
CA ILE A 14 -0.35 5.31 -1.72
C ILE A 14 0.73 5.41 -0.64
N ILE A 15 2.01 5.45 -1.03
CA ILE A 15 3.13 5.57 -0.08
C ILE A 15 3.02 6.86 0.72
N ASN A 16 2.83 8.00 0.05
CA ASN A 16 2.67 9.29 0.72
C ASN A 16 1.47 9.31 1.66
N THR A 17 0.35 8.73 1.23
CA THR A 17 -0.87 8.62 2.04
C THR A 17 -0.62 7.83 3.32
N MET A 18 0.11 6.71 3.22
CA MET A 18 0.45 5.89 4.38
C MET A 18 1.45 6.60 5.32
N LYS A 19 2.47 7.26 4.77
CA LYS A 19 3.43 8.07 5.55
C LYS A 19 2.74 9.22 6.29
N ASN A 20 1.87 9.97 5.61
CA ASN A 20 1.15 11.10 6.20
C ASN A 20 0.19 10.67 7.31
N GLN A 21 -0.43 9.49 7.17
CA GLN A 21 -1.31 8.92 8.19
C GLN A 21 -0.56 8.15 9.28
N GLY A 22 0.74 7.90 9.12
CA GLY A 22 1.52 7.07 10.04
C GLY A 22 1.03 5.63 10.12
N ILE A 23 0.45 5.09 9.04
CA ILE A 23 -0.10 3.73 9.00
C ILE A 23 0.80 2.79 8.20
N SER A 24 0.78 1.52 8.57
CA SER A 24 1.50 0.47 7.84
C SER A 24 0.65 -0.08 6.68
N PRO A 25 1.25 -0.80 5.72
CA PRO A 25 0.51 -1.59 4.74
C PRO A 25 -0.55 -2.51 5.34
N ASP A 26 -0.22 -3.20 6.42
CA ASP A 26 -1.14 -4.10 7.11
C ASP A 26 -2.34 -3.35 7.70
N ASP A 27 -2.12 -2.15 8.25
CA ASP A 27 -3.20 -1.26 8.72
C ASP A 27 -4.13 -0.84 7.57
N LEU A 28 -3.57 -0.47 6.42
CA LEU A 28 -4.34 -0.11 5.23
C LEU A 28 -5.20 -1.30 4.75
N ILE A 29 -4.61 -2.51 4.68
CA ILE A 29 -5.32 -3.73 4.30
C ILE A 29 -6.44 -4.04 5.30
N GLN A 30 -6.17 -3.98 6.60
CA GLN A 30 -7.17 -4.20 7.63
C GLN A 30 -8.32 -3.18 7.52
N ARG A 31 -8.01 -1.91 7.27
CA ARG A 31 -9.02 -0.86 7.09
C ARG A 31 -9.89 -1.13 5.87
N MET A 32 -9.30 -1.54 4.75
CA MET A 32 -10.05 -1.91 3.55
C MET A 32 -10.92 -3.14 3.78
N ARG A 33 -10.40 -4.16 4.47
CA ARG A 33 -11.17 -5.35 4.87
C ARG A 33 -12.36 -4.96 5.75
N ASN A 34 -12.13 -4.15 6.79
CA ASN A 34 -13.18 -3.71 7.72
C ASN A 34 -14.21 -2.80 7.06
N SER A 35 -13.84 -2.08 6.00
CA SER A 35 -14.76 -1.22 5.26
C SER A 35 -15.79 -1.99 4.43
N GLY A 36 -15.59 -3.30 4.20
CA GLY A 36 -16.43 -4.12 3.32
C GLY A 36 -16.41 -3.71 1.85
N ARG A 37 -15.50 -2.79 1.45
CA ARG A 37 -15.41 -2.25 0.08
C ARG A 37 -14.61 -3.13 -0.88
N MET A 38 -13.93 -4.16 -0.38
CA MET A 38 -13.08 -5.03 -1.17
C MET A 38 -13.32 -6.50 -0.83
N ASP A 39 -13.54 -7.31 -1.86
CA ASP A 39 -13.52 -8.76 -1.77
C ASP A 39 -12.11 -9.30 -1.49
N GLU A 40 -12.03 -10.55 -1.03
CA GLU A 40 -10.77 -11.19 -0.64
C GLU A 40 -9.71 -11.18 -1.75
N ARG A 41 -10.12 -11.43 -3.00
CA ARG A 41 -9.23 -11.38 -4.17
C ARG A 41 -8.63 -9.99 -4.39
N SER A 42 -9.40 -8.94 -4.14
CA SER A 42 -8.96 -7.55 -4.27
C SER A 42 -8.01 -7.17 -3.13
N LEU A 43 -8.24 -7.67 -1.92
CA LEU A 43 -7.32 -7.51 -0.79
C LEU A 43 -6.00 -8.22 -1.02
N GLU A 44 -5.98 -9.40 -1.65
CA GLU A 44 -4.74 -10.09 -2.03
C GLU A 44 -3.95 -9.29 -3.08
N GLY A 45 -4.62 -8.74 -4.09
CA GLY A 45 -3.99 -7.87 -5.08
C GLY A 45 -3.37 -6.63 -4.43
N LEU A 46 -4.10 -5.98 -3.52
CA LEU A 46 -3.60 -4.86 -2.73
C LEU A 46 -2.40 -5.26 -1.87
N LYS A 47 -2.46 -6.40 -1.18
CA LYS A 47 -1.35 -6.92 -0.38
C LYS A 47 -0.08 -7.10 -1.20
N LYS A 48 -0.20 -7.66 -2.41
CA LYS A 48 0.94 -7.86 -3.30
C LYS A 48 1.53 -6.53 -3.78
N ALA A 49 0.69 -5.56 -4.14
CA ALA A 49 1.15 -4.23 -4.55
C ALA A 49 1.88 -3.50 -3.40
N LEU A 50 1.34 -3.62 -2.18
CA LEU A 50 1.96 -3.02 -1.00
C LEU A 50 3.28 -3.68 -0.60
N ASP A 51 3.43 -4.99 -0.83
CA ASP A 51 4.69 -5.71 -0.59
C ASP A 51 5.82 -5.22 -1.52
N ASP A 52 5.52 -5.00 -2.81
CA ASP A 52 6.49 -4.49 -3.79
C ASP A 52 7.03 -3.10 -3.43
N ILE A 53 6.17 -2.27 -2.83
CA ILE A 53 6.52 -0.91 -2.43
C ILE A 53 6.95 -0.77 -0.97
N LYS A 54 6.92 -1.86 -0.18
CA LYS A 54 7.24 -1.85 1.25
C LYS A 54 8.65 -1.31 1.53
N GLN A 55 9.58 -1.57 0.62
CA GLN A 55 10.96 -1.06 0.68
C GLN A 55 11.05 0.49 0.72
N PHE A 56 10.02 1.20 0.28
CA PHE A 56 9.97 2.68 0.27
C PHE A 56 9.27 3.28 1.50
N LEU A 57 8.70 2.43 2.36
CA LEU A 57 7.96 2.81 3.56
C LEU A 57 8.80 2.83 4.83
N VAL A 58 9.98 2.20 4.79
CA VAL A 58 10.91 2.17 5.90
C VAL A 58 11.60 3.54 6.01
N HIS A 59 11.55 4.14 7.19
CA HIS A 59 12.42 5.25 7.58
C HIS A 59 13.71 4.71 8.20
#